data_AF-A0A9W3AAB7-F1
#
_entry.id   AF-A0A9W3AAB7-F1
#
_cell.length_a   1.000
_cell.length_b   1.000
_cell.length_c   1.000
_cell.angle_alpha   90.00
_cell.angle_beta   90.00
_cell.angle_gamma   90.00
#
_symmetry.space_group_name_H-M   'P 1'
#
loop_
_entity.id
_entity.type
_entity.pdbx_description
1 polymer ?
#
loop_
_entity_poly.entity_id
_entity_poly.type
_entity_poly.pdbx_seq_one_letter_code
_entity_poly.pdbx_strand_id
1 'polypeptide(L)'
;MVAFSLVLIYQLIIATQAALVIDVQPSRIKPGLTNSLVVNCSITDNKVPQMLQIYSLVLSRVSPSRNDSFEELIILNYNDRNSSLKSSNVPEGSIGINGASHISLTWPNPSYRDASKYRCEARGLSTNFNKISATAYASVETDEPSIKSVVDELLLLRKETYYTVNSLKEVKQKYTSLNEDLQKSVNKLSTEKQLSKNSLFHASNQSQGRRYYLSRRQFSNEVNQAEATCLYYGGYLAEIDTTDEYTFIVNFLKLLLANDSRIDFVLTGLMDPENDGIWTHIHSKKDSKFLPWAKDEPKNQVNNNCLWLDRGNNWLYRTFPCYVTGENLRFLCEIPEEAPIVPK
;
A
#
# COMPACT_ATOMS: atom_id res chain seq x y z
N MET A 1 21.57 -82.84 21.92
CA MET A 1 22.96 -82.38 21.79
C MET A 1 23.29 -82.32 20.31
N VAL A 2 23.28 -81.11 19.73
CA VAL A 2 24.46 -80.27 19.34
C VAL A 2 25.08 -80.78 18.04
N ALA A 3 25.31 -79.99 16.97
CA ALA A 3 24.86 -78.67 16.54
C ALA A 3 25.24 -78.53 15.05
N PHE A 4 24.37 -77.91 14.26
CA PHE A 4 24.63 -77.49 12.87
C PHE A 4 25.51 -76.23 12.87
N SER A 5 26.53 -76.18 12.01
CA SER A 5 27.32 -74.96 11.75
C SER A 5 27.14 -74.53 10.29
N LEU A 6 26.26 -73.55 10.08
CA LEU A 6 26.09 -72.78 8.85
C LEU A 6 26.91 -71.49 9.00
N VAL A 7 27.94 -71.31 8.17
CA VAL A 7 28.69 -70.05 8.09
C VAL A 7 28.08 -69.19 7.00
N LEU A 8 27.29 -68.20 7.41
CA LEU A 8 26.75 -67.13 6.56
C LEU A 8 27.79 -66.01 6.46
N ILE A 9 28.42 -65.88 5.29
CA ILE A 9 29.29 -64.74 4.97
C ILE A 9 28.40 -63.56 4.57
N TYR A 10 28.20 -62.62 5.49
CA TYR A 10 27.52 -61.37 5.23
C TYR A 10 28.52 -60.37 4.62
N GLN A 11 28.43 -60.13 3.32
CA GLN A 11 29.14 -59.03 2.65
C GLN A 11 28.50 -57.71 3.09
N LEU A 12 29.14 -57.04 4.07
CA LEU A 12 28.87 -55.65 4.39
C LEU A 12 29.32 -54.77 3.21
N ILE A 13 28.37 -54.40 2.36
CA ILE A 13 28.55 -53.25 1.46
C ILE A 13 28.47 -52.02 2.35
N ILE A 14 29.62 -51.49 2.77
CA ILE A 14 29.71 -50.17 3.37
C ILE A 14 29.41 -49.19 2.25
N ALA A 15 28.16 -48.75 2.14
CA ALA A 15 27.81 -47.58 1.35
C ALA A 15 28.49 -46.38 2.03
N THR A 16 29.63 -45.95 1.50
CA THR A 16 30.23 -44.68 1.89
C THR A 16 29.26 -43.58 1.51
N GLN A 17 28.57 -43.00 2.48
CA GLN A 17 27.78 -41.79 2.24
C GLN A 17 28.71 -40.71 1.71
N ALA A 18 28.48 -40.29 0.46
CA ALA A 18 29.20 -39.17 -0.11
C ALA A 18 28.85 -37.91 0.70
N ALA A 19 29.88 -37.25 1.21
CA ALA A 19 29.77 -36.04 2.02
C ALA A 19 29.29 -34.79 1.25
N LEU A 20 29.38 -34.84 -0.08
CA LEU A 20 28.94 -33.81 -0.99
C LEU A 20 28.00 -34.46 -2.01
N VAL A 21 26.78 -33.94 -2.10
CA VAL A 21 25.70 -34.50 -2.91
C VAL A 21 25.21 -33.45 -3.89
N ILE A 22 24.95 -33.87 -5.12
CA ILE A 22 24.23 -33.08 -6.10
C ILE A 22 23.04 -33.89 -6.63
N ASP A 23 21.86 -33.28 -6.63
CA ASP A 23 20.61 -33.87 -7.10
C ASP A 23 19.96 -32.95 -8.15
N VAL A 24 19.41 -33.55 -9.19
CA VAL A 24 18.78 -32.84 -10.31
C VAL A 24 17.39 -33.40 -10.58
N GLN A 25 16.38 -32.54 -10.58
CA GLN A 25 14.99 -32.92 -10.75
C GLN A 25 14.26 -32.00 -11.75
N PRO A 26 13.77 -32.52 -12.88
CA PRO A 26 13.95 -33.89 -13.40
C PRO A 26 15.35 -34.09 -14.02
N SER A 27 15.82 -35.34 -14.08
CA SER A 27 17.09 -35.70 -14.74
C SER A 27 17.05 -35.63 -16.27
N ARG A 28 15.84 -35.59 -16.85
CA ARG A 28 15.61 -35.41 -18.29
C ARG A 28 14.56 -34.33 -18.49
N ILE A 29 14.87 -33.34 -19.31
CA ILE A 29 13.97 -32.23 -19.64
C ILE A 29 13.48 -32.34 -21.08
N LYS A 30 12.28 -31.83 -21.34
CA LYS A 30 11.74 -31.56 -22.67
C LYS A 30 11.67 -30.05 -22.84
N PRO A 31 12.67 -29.42 -23.49
CA PRO A 31 12.68 -27.98 -23.68
C PRO A 31 11.35 -27.48 -24.27
N GLY A 32 10.77 -26.45 -23.65
CA GLY A 32 9.46 -25.90 -24.02
C GLY A 32 8.24 -26.59 -23.40
N LEU A 33 8.37 -27.78 -22.79
CA LEU A 33 7.28 -28.46 -22.07
C LEU A 33 7.60 -28.74 -20.59
N THR A 34 8.87 -28.70 -20.19
CA THR A 34 9.24 -28.85 -18.78
C THR A 34 9.11 -27.51 -18.08
N ASN A 35 8.31 -27.45 -17.02
CA ASN A 35 8.03 -26.20 -16.31
C ASN A 35 9.21 -25.71 -15.46
N SER A 36 9.97 -26.64 -14.88
CA SER A 36 11.08 -26.32 -13.99
C SER A 36 12.13 -27.43 -13.94
N LEU A 37 13.40 -27.02 -13.83
CA LEU A 37 14.52 -27.89 -13.48
C LEU A 37 15.14 -27.37 -12.17
N VAL A 38 15.27 -28.24 -11.17
CA VAL A 38 15.89 -27.93 -9.88
C VAL A 38 17.23 -28.65 -9.77
N VAL A 39 18.28 -27.91 -9.41
CA VAL A 39 19.63 -28.42 -9.16
C VAL A 39 20.00 -28.11 -7.72
N ASN A 40 20.12 -29.16 -6.91
CA ASN A 40 20.46 -29.07 -5.49
C ASN A 40 21.89 -29.55 -5.28
N CYS A 41 22.70 -28.76 -4.58
CA CYS A 41 24.08 -29.05 -4.22
C CYS A 41 24.21 -28.90 -2.71
N SER A 42 24.47 -29.98 -1.99
CA SER A 42 24.43 -30.01 -0.53
C SER A 42 25.60 -30.79 0.08
N ILE A 43 26.00 -30.39 1.29
CA ILE A 43 26.98 -31.10 2.11
C ILE A 43 26.20 -31.90 3.15
N THR A 44 26.39 -33.22 3.17
CA THR A 44 25.80 -34.10 4.19
C THR A 44 26.64 -34.02 5.47
N ASP A 45 25.98 -34.03 6.63
CA ASP A 45 26.59 -33.99 7.97
C ASP A 45 27.54 -32.81 8.25
N ASN A 46 27.45 -31.73 7.48
CA ASN A 46 28.30 -30.53 7.56
C ASN A 46 29.82 -30.83 7.55
N LYS A 47 30.22 -31.99 7.03
CA LYS A 47 31.62 -32.43 7.02
C LYS A 47 31.95 -33.02 5.67
N VAL A 48 33.07 -32.60 5.10
CA VAL A 48 33.68 -33.24 3.93
C VAL A 48 34.93 -33.98 4.41
N PRO A 49 35.11 -35.29 4.11
CA PRO A 49 36.29 -36.05 4.48
C PRO A 49 37.57 -35.29 4.12
N GLN A 50 38.52 -35.28 5.05
CA GLN A 50 39.83 -34.63 4.88
C GLN A 50 39.80 -33.09 4.86
N MET A 51 38.63 -32.47 5.04
CA MET A 51 38.46 -31.01 5.09
C MET A 51 38.19 -30.55 6.53
N LEU A 52 39.10 -29.74 7.07
CA LEU A 52 39.04 -29.14 8.41
C LEU A 52 38.00 -28.02 8.48
N GLN A 53 37.96 -27.17 7.46
CA GLN A 53 37.02 -26.05 7.35
C GLN A 53 36.61 -25.85 5.89
N ILE A 54 35.32 -25.66 5.67
CA ILE A 54 34.74 -25.31 4.37
C ILE A 54 34.59 -23.78 4.33
N TYR A 55 35.16 -23.13 3.32
CA TYR A 55 35.02 -21.68 3.14
C TYR A 55 34.16 -21.31 1.92
N SER A 56 33.86 -22.26 1.02
CA SER A 56 32.93 -22.01 -0.07
C SER A 56 32.26 -23.27 -0.62
N LEU A 57 31.03 -23.13 -1.10
CA LEU A 57 30.31 -24.10 -1.91
C LEU A 57 29.98 -23.46 -3.27
N VAL A 58 30.26 -24.16 -4.36
CA VAL A 58 30.17 -23.63 -5.73
C VAL A 58 29.34 -24.56 -6.59
N LEU A 59 28.26 -24.03 -7.18
CA LEU A 59 27.50 -24.70 -8.22
C LEU A 59 27.92 -24.14 -9.59
N SER A 60 28.30 -25.04 -10.49
CA SER A 60 28.79 -24.72 -11.82
C SER A 60 28.19 -25.66 -12.86
N ARG A 61 28.24 -25.28 -14.14
CA ARG A 61 27.84 -26.14 -15.27
C ARG A 61 28.85 -26.07 -16.40
N VAL A 62 28.82 -27.01 -17.34
CA VAL A 62 29.69 -26.98 -18.53
C VAL A 62 29.44 -25.70 -19.33
N SER A 63 30.51 -25.00 -19.67
CA SER A 63 30.46 -23.75 -20.43
C SER A 63 30.03 -24.02 -21.88
N PRO A 64 29.06 -23.26 -22.41
CA PRO A 64 28.67 -23.36 -23.82
C PRO A 64 29.82 -23.05 -24.81
N SER A 65 30.84 -22.32 -24.35
CA SER A 65 31.93 -21.81 -25.20
C SER A 65 33.12 -22.78 -25.32
N ARG A 66 33.30 -23.68 -24.34
CA ARG A 66 34.40 -24.66 -24.28
C ARG A 66 33.93 -25.88 -23.47
N ASN A 67 33.75 -27.01 -24.15
CA ASN A 67 33.19 -28.25 -23.60
C ASN A 67 33.95 -28.83 -22.37
N ASP A 68 35.20 -28.40 -22.13
CA ASP A 68 36.01 -28.87 -20.99
C ASP A 68 36.09 -27.87 -19.81
N SER A 69 35.39 -26.72 -19.90
CA SER A 69 35.41 -25.71 -18.84
C SER A 69 34.06 -25.61 -18.14
N PHE A 70 34.08 -25.27 -16.85
CA PHE A 70 32.87 -25.04 -16.06
C PHE A 70 32.69 -23.54 -15.82
N GLU A 71 31.50 -23.01 -16.10
CA GLU A 71 31.10 -21.67 -15.68
C GLU A 71 30.47 -21.74 -14.28
N GLU A 72 30.92 -20.86 -13.38
CA GLU A 72 30.39 -20.75 -12.03
C GLU A 72 29.03 -20.01 -12.07
N LEU A 73 27.99 -20.67 -11.58
CA LEU A 73 26.63 -20.14 -11.56
C LEU A 73 26.33 -19.46 -10.22
N ILE A 74 26.60 -20.18 -9.13
CA ILE A 74 26.37 -19.71 -7.76
C ILE A 74 27.60 -20.06 -6.92
N ILE A 75 28.08 -19.07 -6.18
CA ILE A 75 29.17 -19.21 -5.21
C ILE A 75 28.62 -18.76 -3.85
N LEU A 76 28.54 -19.70 -2.92
CA LEU A 76 28.26 -19.44 -1.52
C LEU A 76 29.59 -19.41 -0.78
N ASN A 77 29.96 -18.27 -0.21
CA ASN A 77 31.17 -18.13 0.62
C ASN A 77 30.79 -18.13 2.10
N TYR A 78 31.55 -18.87 2.91
CA TYR A 78 31.40 -18.95 4.36
C TYR A 78 32.50 -18.12 5.03
N ASN A 79 32.09 -17.13 5.85
CA ASN A 79 32.98 -16.44 6.79
C ASN A 79 32.53 -16.76 8.22
N ASP A 80 33.42 -16.57 9.20
CA ASP A 80 33.21 -16.91 10.62
C ASP A 80 31.94 -16.30 11.26
N ARG A 81 31.32 -15.30 10.61
CA ARG A 81 30.11 -14.62 11.11
C ARG A 81 28.92 -14.61 10.15
N ASN A 82 29.13 -14.77 8.84
CA ASN A 82 28.10 -14.60 7.81
C ASN A 82 28.42 -15.42 6.55
N SER A 83 27.39 -15.75 5.76
CA SER A 83 27.54 -16.29 4.39
C SER A 83 27.26 -15.21 3.34
N SER A 84 28.06 -15.14 2.27
CA SER A 84 27.81 -14.24 1.13
C SER A 84 27.58 -15.01 -0.16
N LEU A 85 26.57 -14.59 -0.93
CA LEU A 85 26.17 -15.21 -2.19
C LEU A 85 26.65 -14.36 -3.37
N LYS A 86 27.29 -15.00 -4.36
CA LYS A 86 27.54 -14.41 -5.68
C LYS A 86 26.88 -15.27 -6.74
N SER A 87 26.01 -14.69 -7.56
CA SER A 87 25.38 -15.37 -8.70
C SER A 87 25.79 -14.71 -10.01
N SER A 88 26.15 -15.53 -11.00
CA SER A 88 26.49 -15.10 -12.36
C SER A 88 25.77 -16.02 -13.33
N ASN A 89 25.15 -15.46 -14.38
CA ASN A 89 24.47 -16.25 -15.43
C ASN A 89 23.32 -17.15 -14.92
N VAL A 90 22.58 -16.68 -13.92
CA VAL A 90 21.38 -17.34 -13.35
C VAL A 90 20.12 -16.52 -13.74
N PRO A 91 18.97 -17.15 -14.08
CA PRO A 91 17.75 -16.44 -14.45
C PRO A 91 17.19 -15.56 -13.32
N GLU A 92 16.50 -14.48 -13.68
CA GLU A 92 15.70 -13.69 -12.75
C GLU A 92 14.63 -14.58 -12.07
N GLY A 93 14.57 -14.56 -10.74
CA GLY A 93 13.62 -15.35 -9.95
C GLY A 93 14.14 -16.70 -9.42
N SER A 94 15.39 -17.09 -9.70
CA SER A 94 16.00 -18.26 -9.07
C SER A 94 16.17 -18.06 -7.56
N ILE A 95 15.52 -18.91 -6.76
CA ILE A 95 15.58 -18.89 -5.29
C ILE A 95 16.68 -19.83 -4.83
N GLY A 96 17.80 -19.27 -4.38
CA GLY A 96 18.90 -20.04 -3.80
C GLY A 96 19.15 -19.66 -2.35
N ILE A 97 18.30 -20.10 -1.42
CA ILE A 97 18.64 -20.10 0.01
C ILE A 97 17.96 -21.30 0.69
N ASN A 98 18.76 -22.08 1.43
CA ASN A 98 18.37 -22.68 2.71
C ASN A 98 19.67 -23.18 3.41
N GLY A 99 19.86 -22.89 4.70
CA GLY A 99 20.91 -23.48 5.57
C GLY A 99 22.39 -23.23 5.24
N ALA A 100 23.27 -23.41 6.23
CA ALA A 100 24.71 -23.17 6.13
C ALA A 100 25.48 -24.16 5.21
N SER A 101 24.80 -25.03 4.46
CA SER A 101 25.42 -26.19 3.80
C SER A 101 24.80 -26.63 2.47
N HIS A 102 23.91 -25.85 1.84
CA HIS A 102 23.41 -26.19 0.50
C HIS A 102 23.05 -25.00 -0.41
N ILE A 103 23.10 -25.26 -1.71
CA ILE A 103 22.68 -24.40 -2.82
C ILE A 103 21.52 -25.12 -3.53
N SER A 104 20.41 -24.41 -3.75
CA SER A 104 19.31 -24.86 -4.61
C SER A 104 19.17 -23.87 -5.76
N LEU A 105 19.12 -24.35 -6.99
CA LEU A 105 18.94 -23.53 -8.18
C LEU A 105 17.76 -24.04 -9.00
N THR A 106 16.75 -23.20 -9.16
CA THR A 106 15.58 -23.49 -10.00
C THR A 106 15.67 -22.71 -11.31
N TRP A 107 15.66 -23.44 -12.43
CA TRP A 107 15.51 -22.93 -13.78
C TRP A 107 14.03 -22.99 -14.19
N PRO A 108 13.31 -21.86 -14.33
CA PRO A 108 11.99 -21.85 -14.92
C PRO A 108 12.10 -22.07 -16.43
N ASN A 109 11.24 -22.93 -16.99
CA ASN A 109 11.18 -23.25 -18.42
C ASN A 109 12.56 -23.58 -19.02
N PRO A 110 13.27 -24.62 -18.52
CA PRO A 110 14.63 -24.94 -18.95
C PRO A 110 14.73 -25.20 -20.45
N SER A 111 15.81 -24.69 -21.03
CA SER A 111 16.16 -24.77 -22.44
C SER A 111 17.19 -25.88 -22.70
N TYR A 112 17.55 -26.09 -23.98
CA TYR A 112 18.66 -26.98 -24.35
C TYR A 112 19.99 -26.62 -23.67
N ARG A 113 20.21 -25.37 -23.27
CA ARG A 113 21.43 -24.95 -22.57
C ARG A 113 21.48 -25.43 -21.11
N ASP A 114 20.32 -25.71 -20.53
CA ASP A 114 20.18 -26.06 -19.12
C ASP A 114 20.25 -27.58 -18.92
N ALA A 115 20.06 -28.36 -20.00
CA ALA A 115 20.48 -29.76 -20.08
C ALA A 115 22.00 -29.85 -20.21
N SER A 116 22.67 -29.75 -19.06
CA SER A 116 24.12 -29.71 -18.96
C SER A 116 24.60 -30.67 -17.87
N LYS A 117 25.93 -30.85 -17.81
CA LYS A 117 26.59 -31.48 -16.67
C LYS A 117 26.88 -30.42 -15.63
N TYR A 118 26.24 -30.56 -14.48
CA TYR A 118 26.42 -29.72 -13.31
C TYR A 118 27.50 -30.28 -12.40
N ARG A 119 28.22 -29.37 -11.74
CA ARG A 119 29.28 -29.66 -10.78
C ARG A 119 29.04 -28.86 -9.51
N CYS A 120 28.90 -29.57 -8.41
CA CYS A 120 28.90 -29.06 -7.05
C CYS A 120 30.31 -29.21 -6.49
N GLU A 121 30.92 -28.13 -6.03
CA GLU A 121 32.30 -28.09 -5.52
C GLU A 121 32.33 -27.46 -4.12
N ALA A 122 32.75 -28.21 -3.11
CA ALA A 122 33.08 -27.67 -1.80
C ALA A 122 34.57 -27.32 -1.75
N ARG A 123 34.90 -26.09 -1.36
CA ARG A 123 36.26 -25.57 -1.24
C ARG A 123 36.59 -25.32 0.23
N GLY A 124 37.75 -25.80 0.67
CA GLY A 124 38.13 -25.73 2.07
C GLY A 124 39.62 -25.93 2.33
N LEU A 125 39.97 -26.05 3.61
CA LEU A 125 41.32 -26.30 4.08
C LEU A 125 41.44 -27.73 4.61
N SER A 126 42.55 -28.39 4.31
CA SER A 126 42.89 -29.68 4.91
C SER A 126 43.44 -29.50 6.33
N THR A 127 43.64 -30.60 7.04
CA THR A 127 44.31 -30.63 8.36
C THR A 127 45.72 -30.04 8.34
N ASN A 128 46.36 -30.01 7.16
CA ASN A 128 47.70 -29.47 6.95
C ASN A 128 47.67 -28.03 6.41
N PHE A 129 46.51 -27.34 6.50
CA PHE A 129 46.27 -25.99 6.00
C PHE A 129 46.45 -25.81 4.48
N ASN A 130 46.41 -26.90 3.71
CA ASN A 130 46.41 -26.84 2.25
C ASN A 130 45.00 -26.59 1.74
N LYS A 131 44.85 -25.77 0.69
CA LYS A 131 43.58 -25.62 -0.02
C LYS A 131 43.24 -26.93 -0.73
N ILE A 132 42.06 -27.47 -0.46
CA ILE A 132 41.53 -28.66 -1.10
C ILE A 132 40.10 -28.42 -1.58
N SER A 133 39.64 -29.22 -2.53
CA SER A 133 38.25 -29.23 -2.96
C SER A 133 37.71 -30.65 -3.10
N ALA A 134 36.40 -30.78 -2.87
CA ALA A 134 35.64 -31.99 -3.17
C ALA A 134 34.59 -31.65 -4.22
N THR A 135 34.35 -32.56 -5.17
CA THR A 135 33.42 -32.33 -6.27
C THR A 135 32.43 -33.47 -6.43
N ALA A 136 31.16 -33.13 -6.70
CA ALA A 136 30.12 -34.05 -7.11
C ALA A 136 29.50 -33.58 -8.44
N TYR A 137 29.00 -34.51 -9.25
CA TYR A 137 28.47 -34.23 -10.59
C TYR A 137 27.08 -34.83 -10.78
N ALA A 138 26.23 -34.12 -11.52
CA ALA A 138 24.96 -34.63 -12.04
C ALA A 138 24.77 -34.13 -13.48
N SER A 139 24.15 -34.96 -14.31
CA SER A 139 23.84 -34.60 -15.70
C SER A 139 22.34 -34.48 -15.88
N VAL A 140 21.93 -33.48 -16.66
CA VAL A 140 20.56 -33.34 -17.13
C VAL A 140 20.56 -33.56 -18.63
N GLU A 141 19.73 -34.49 -19.10
CA GLU A 141 19.60 -34.82 -20.52
C GLU A 141 18.37 -34.17 -21.14
N THR A 142 18.30 -34.12 -22.47
CA THR A 142 17.11 -33.69 -23.20
C THR A 142 16.37 -34.85 -23.84
N ASP A 143 15.06 -34.79 -23.82
CA ASP A 143 14.17 -35.51 -24.72
C ASP A 143 13.55 -34.55 -25.74
N GLU A 144 13.43 -34.99 -26.99
CA GLU A 144 12.65 -34.25 -27.97
C GLU A 144 11.15 -34.36 -27.65
N PRO A 145 10.41 -33.25 -27.62
CA PRO A 145 8.95 -33.29 -27.53
C PRO A 145 8.34 -34.04 -28.70
N SER A 146 7.47 -35.02 -28.43
CA SER A 146 6.67 -35.62 -29.48
C SER A 146 5.57 -34.65 -29.95
N ILE A 147 5.14 -34.76 -31.21
CA ILE A 147 3.98 -34.00 -31.73
C ILE A 147 2.76 -34.18 -30.80
N LYS A 148 2.53 -35.41 -30.31
CA LYS A 148 1.44 -35.70 -29.38
C LYS A 148 1.55 -34.90 -28.08
N SER A 149 2.75 -34.84 -27.48
CA SER A 149 2.99 -34.07 -26.25
C SER A 149 2.71 -32.58 -26.43
N VAL A 150 3.06 -32.02 -27.59
CA VAL A 150 2.76 -30.61 -27.92
C VAL A 150 1.25 -30.41 -28.14
N VAL A 151 0.57 -31.33 -28.81
CA VAL A 151 -0.90 -31.28 -28.99
C VAL A 151 -1.62 -31.39 -27.66
N ASP A 152 -1.19 -32.27 -26.76
CA ASP A 152 -1.78 -32.43 -25.43
C ASP A 152 -1.66 -31.14 -24.61
N GLU A 153 -0.49 -30.47 -24.65
CA GLU A 153 -0.28 -29.18 -23.99
C GLU A 153 -1.12 -28.05 -24.62
N LEU A 154 -1.24 -28.01 -25.95
CA LEU A 154 -2.11 -27.04 -26.63
C LEU A 154 -3.59 -27.24 -26.26
N LEU A 155 -4.04 -28.48 -26.10
CA LEU A 155 -5.40 -28.78 -25.66
C LEU A 155 -5.61 -28.36 -24.21
N LEU A 156 -4.62 -28.56 -23.34
CA LEU A 156 -4.66 -28.10 -21.95
C LEU A 156 -4.78 -26.57 -21.89
N LEU A 157 -3.91 -25.84 -22.58
CA LEU A 157 -3.94 -24.38 -22.65
C LEU A 157 -5.26 -23.85 -23.19
N ARG A 158 -5.84 -24.50 -24.20
CA ARG A 158 -7.16 -24.13 -24.74
C ARG A 158 -8.26 -24.28 -23.68
N LYS A 159 -8.20 -25.35 -22.88
CA LYS A 159 -9.15 -25.61 -21.80
C LYS A 159 -9.02 -24.57 -20.68
N GLU A 160 -7.81 -24.26 -20.26
CA GLU A 160 -7.54 -23.23 -19.25
C GLU A 160 -7.97 -21.84 -19.70
N THR A 161 -7.68 -21.50 -20.96
CA THR A 161 -8.14 -20.25 -21.58
C THR A 161 -9.66 -20.15 -21.55
N TYR A 162 -10.36 -21.24 -21.91
CA TYR A 162 -11.82 -21.28 -21.87
C TYR A 162 -12.37 -21.03 -20.46
N TYR A 163 -11.83 -21.68 -19.43
CA TYR A 163 -12.25 -21.45 -18.05
C TYR A 163 -11.96 -20.03 -17.59
N THR A 164 -10.76 -19.52 -17.89
CA THR A 164 -10.33 -18.17 -17.52
C THR A 164 -11.26 -17.11 -18.10
N VAL A 165 -11.64 -17.25 -19.38
CA VAL A 165 -12.58 -16.34 -20.04
C VAL A 165 -13.96 -16.37 -19.37
N ASN A 166 -14.44 -17.56 -18.98
CA ASN A 166 -15.73 -17.67 -18.31
C ASN A 166 -15.72 -17.04 -16.90
N SER A 167 -14.68 -17.32 -16.11
CA SER A 167 -14.51 -16.68 -14.79
C SER A 167 -14.37 -15.16 -14.90
N LEU A 168 -13.66 -14.66 -15.92
CA LEU A 168 -13.54 -13.22 -16.15
C LEU A 168 -14.88 -12.56 -16.49
N LYS A 169 -15.74 -13.27 -17.24
CA LYS A 169 -17.10 -12.80 -17.54
C LYS A 169 -17.94 -12.66 -16.27
N GLU A 170 -17.86 -13.64 -15.36
CA GLU A 170 -18.57 -13.59 -14.07
C GLU A 170 -18.08 -12.43 -13.19
N VAL A 171 -16.76 -12.22 -13.11
CA VAL A 171 -16.17 -11.09 -12.39
C VAL A 171 -16.64 -9.76 -12.98
N LYS A 172 -16.65 -9.62 -14.30
CA LYS A 172 -17.11 -8.41 -14.98
C LYS A 172 -18.58 -8.11 -14.66
N GLN A 173 -19.44 -9.13 -14.68
CA GLN A 173 -20.85 -8.97 -14.33
C GLN A 173 -21.04 -8.51 -12.88
N LYS A 174 -20.32 -9.12 -11.94
CA LYS A 174 -20.35 -8.73 -10.53
C LYS A 174 -19.86 -7.29 -10.32
N TYR A 175 -18.80 -6.90 -11.02
CA TYR A 175 -18.28 -5.53 -10.97
C TYR A 175 -19.31 -4.51 -11.48
N THR A 176 -19.94 -4.78 -12.63
CA THR A 176 -20.98 -3.89 -13.17
C THR A 176 -22.14 -3.72 -12.19
N SER A 177 -22.66 -4.81 -11.62
CA SER A 177 -23.73 -4.76 -10.62
C SER A 177 -23.33 -3.95 -9.38
N LEU A 178 -22.12 -4.17 -8.86
CA LEU A 178 -21.63 -3.43 -7.69
C LEU A 178 -21.48 -1.94 -7.98
N ASN A 179 -21.03 -1.57 -9.18
CA ASN A 179 -20.88 -0.19 -9.58
C ASN A 179 -22.24 0.53 -9.70
N GLU A 180 -23.26 -0.16 -10.21
CA GLU A 180 -24.63 0.36 -10.27
C GLU A 180 -25.21 0.60 -8.87
N ASP A 181 -25.02 -0.35 -7.95
CA ASP A 181 -25.47 -0.22 -6.55
C ASP A 181 -24.74 0.90 -5.79
N LEU A 182 -23.43 1.03 -6.03
CA LEU A 182 -22.63 2.13 -5.48
C LEU A 182 -23.13 3.48 -5.99
N GLN A 183 -23.34 3.60 -7.30
CA GLN A 183 -23.84 4.85 -7.90
C GLN A 183 -25.21 5.22 -7.34
N LYS A 184 -26.11 4.25 -7.18
CA LYS A 184 -27.42 4.46 -6.56
C LYS A 184 -27.31 4.96 -5.13
N SER A 185 -26.41 4.37 -4.35
CA SER A 185 -26.17 4.76 -2.95
C SER A 185 -25.58 6.17 -2.85
N VAL A 186 -24.60 6.49 -3.69
CA VAL A 186 -24.00 7.84 -3.77
C VAL A 186 -25.03 8.87 -4.18
N ASN A 187 -25.84 8.61 -5.21
CA ASN A 187 -26.88 9.53 -5.66
C ASN A 187 -27.93 9.77 -4.56
N LYS A 188 -28.31 8.71 -3.83
CA LYS A 188 -29.25 8.80 -2.70
C LYS A 188 -28.67 9.69 -1.59
N LEU A 189 -27.46 9.40 -1.14
CA LEU A 189 -26.80 10.16 -0.07
C LEU A 189 -26.57 11.62 -0.49
N SER A 190 -26.20 11.87 -1.75
CA SER A 190 -26.04 13.23 -2.29
C SER A 190 -27.37 14.00 -2.26
N THR A 191 -28.46 13.35 -2.67
CA THR A 191 -29.81 13.93 -2.61
C THR A 191 -30.23 14.22 -1.18
N GLU A 192 -30.05 13.27 -0.26
CA GLU A 192 -30.37 13.43 1.16
C GLU A 192 -29.53 14.54 1.80
N LYS A 193 -28.22 14.61 1.49
CA LYS A 193 -27.31 15.68 1.92
C LYS A 193 -27.81 17.04 1.43
N GLN A 194 -28.23 17.15 0.16
CA GLN A 194 -28.71 18.41 -0.41
C GLN A 194 -30.06 18.83 0.21
N LEU A 195 -31.00 17.90 0.39
CA LEU A 195 -32.27 18.16 1.06
C LEU A 195 -32.06 18.61 2.51
N SER A 196 -31.18 17.92 3.23
CA SER A 196 -30.77 18.27 4.58
C SER A 196 -30.16 19.67 4.63
N LYS A 197 -29.21 20.01 3.74
CA LYS A 197 -28.63 21.35 3.63
C LYS A 197 -29.70 22.43 3.43
N ASN A 198 -30.65 22.21 2.52
CA ASN A 198 -31.74 23.16 2.25
C ASN A 198 -32.70 23.33 3.44
N SER A 199 -32.92 22.25 4.20
CA SER A 199 -33.77 22.27 5.39
C SER A 199 -33.10 22.96 6.57
N LEU A 200 -31.77 22.97 6.62
CA LEU A 200 -30.99 23.44 7.77
C LEU A 200 -30.45 24.85 7.60
N PHE A 201 -30.30 25.32 6.36
CA PHE A 201 -29.68 26.60 6.05
C PHE A 201 -30.55 27.50 5.17
N HIS A 202 -30.27 28.80 5.26
CA HIS A 202 -30.60 29.79 4.25
C HIS A 202 -29.34 30.06 3.44
N ALA A 203 -29.42 29.98 2.12
CA ALA A 203 -28.28 30.15 1.24
C ALA A 203 -28.23 31.58 0.67
N SER A 204 -27.03 32.16 0.60
CA SER A 204 -26.78 33.39 -0.15
C SER A 204 -26.71 33.13 -1.65
N ASN A 205 -26.63 34.20 -2.46
CA ASN A 205 -26.10 34.10 -3.81
C ASN A 205 -24.62 33.69 -3.79
N GLN A 206 -24.09 33.23 -4.92
CA GLN A 206 -22.66 32.96 -5.04
C GLN A 206 -21.90 34.30 -5.10
N SER A 207 -20.77 34.38 -4.39
CA SER A 207 -19.85 35.52 -4.43
C SER A 207 -18.42 34.98 -4.46
N GLN A 208 -17.63 35.44 -5.44
CA GLN A 208 -16.20 35.08 -5.57
C GLN A 208 -15.89 33.57 -5.48
N GLY A 209 -16.72 32.73 -6.11
CA GLY A 209 -16.52 31.27 -6.10
C GLY A 209 -16.98 30.56 -4.82
N ARG A 210 -17.70 31.26 -3.94
CA ARG A 210 -18.15 30.73 -2.65
C ARG A 210 -19.63 31.03 -2.43
N ARG A 211 -20.26 30.29 -1.52
CA ARG A 211 -21.62 30.56 -1.06
C ARG A 211 -21.69 30.49 0.46
N TYR A 212 -22.47 31.41 1.03
CA TYR A 212 -22.66 31.52 2.46
C TYR A 212 -23.99 30.90 2.88
N TYR A 213 -23.99 30.23 4.02
CA TYR A 213 -25.14 29.49 4.53
C TYR A 213 -25.40 29.87 5.98
N LEU A 214 -26.47 30.62 6.23
CA LEU A 214 -26.91 30.96 7.58
C LEU A 214 -27.75 29.83 8.15
N SER A 215 -27.43 29.33 9.34
CA SER A 215 -28.22 28.27 9.97
C SER A 215 -29.67 28.71 10.25
N ARG A 216 -30.59 27.75 10.31
CA ARG A 216 -31.97 27.94 10.73
C ARG A 216 -32.11 27.74 12.24
N ARG A 217 -33.28 28.09 12.81
CA ARG A 217 -33.62 27.85 14.23
C ARG A 217 -33.51 26.34 14.51
N GLN A 218 -32.90 25.95 15.64
CA GLN A 218 -32.70 24.57 16.17
C GLN A 218 -31.26 24.01 16.14
N PHE A 219 -30.26 24.81 15.79
CA PHE A 219 -28.88 24.38 15.92
C PHE A 219 -28.24 24.71 17.26
N SER A 220 -27.30 23.87 17.67
CA SER A 220 -26.30 24.26 18.65
C SER A 220 -25.43 25.36 18.05
N ASN A 221 -25.26 26.44 18.80
CA ASN A 221 -24.35 27.52 18.46
C ASN A 221 -23.06 27.45 19.29
N GLU A 222 -22.70 26.24 19.73
CA GLU A 222 -21.34 25.95 20.18
C GLU A 222 -20.39 25.98 18.98
N VAL A 223 -19.32 26.75 19.08
CA VAL A 223 -18.40 26.98 17.97
C VAL A 223 -17.87 25.71 17.32
N ASN A 224 -17.51 24.69 18.11
CA ASN A 224 -16.99 23.43 17.59
C ASN A 224 -18.06 22.62 16.85
N GLN A 225 -19.30 22.66 17.33
CA GLN A 225 -20.41 21.96 16.67
C GLN A 225 -20.84 22.67 15.39
N ALA A 226 -20.82 23.99 15.39
CA ALA A 226 -21.09 24.81 14.22
C ALA A 226 -20.03 24.57 13.13
N GLU A 227 -18.74 24.57 13.49
CA GLU A 227 -17.63 24.24 12.60
C GLU A 227 -17.77 22.83 12.03
N ALA A 228 -18.00 21.82 12.88
CA ALA A 228 -18.21 20.44 12.44
C ALA A 228 -19.40 20.31 11.48
N THR A 229 -20.46 21.09 11.69
CA THR A 229 -21.61 21.12 10.80
C THR A 229 -21.25 21.73 9.45
N CYS A 230 -20.51 22.84 9.41
CA CYS A 230 -20.05 23.43 8.16
C CYS A 230 -19.13 22.47 7.38
N LEU A 231 -18.20 21.79 8.08
CA LEU A 231 -17.32 20.77 7.51
C LEU A 231 -18.09 19.60 6.89
N TYR A 232 -19.16 19.13 7.54
CA TYR A 232 -20.01 18.07 7.00
C TYR A 232 -20.59 18.42 5.61
N TYR A 233 -20.91 19.70 5.38
CA TYR A 233 -21.43 20.18 4.09
C TYR A 233 -20.34 20.60 3.09
N GLY A 234 -19.06 20.43 3.42
CA GLY A 234 -17.93 20.74 2.54
C GLY A 234 -17.42 22.18 2.63
N GLY A 235 -17.73 22.88 3.72
CA GLY A 235 -17.24 24.21 4.00
C GLY A 235 -16.69 24.33 5.42
N TYR A 236 -16.75 25.54 5.98
CA TYR A 236 -16.26 25.87 7.33
C TYR A 236 -17.03 27.09 7.86
N LEU A 237 -16.89 27.44 9.13
CA LEU A 237 -17.42 28.71 9.64
C LEU A 237 -16.80 29.88 8.88
N ALA A 238 -17.62 30.85 8.46
CA ALA A 238 -17.21 31.88 7.52
C ALA A 238 -15.97 32.66 7.98
N GLU A 239 -14.98 32.76 7.08
CA GLU A 239 -13.73 33.48 7.27
C GLU A 239 -13.82 34.81 6.51
N ILE A 240 -14.28 35.86 7.19
CA ILE A 240 -14.51 37.17 6.55
C ILE A 240 -13.21 37.97 6.62
N ASP A 241 -12.52 38.11 5.49
CA ASP A 241 -11.18 38.70 5.43
C ASP A 241 -11.11 40.01 4.65
N THR A 242 -12.19 40.39 3.97
CA THR A 242 -12.22 41.60 3.13
C THR A 242 -13.47 42.45 3.35
N THR A 243 -13.35 43.74 3.03
CA THR A 243 -14.48 44.68 3.10
C THR A 243 -15.60 44.31 2.12
N ASP A 244 -15.26 43.80 0.92
CA ASP A 244 -16.22 43.41 -0.10
C ASP A 244 -17.04 42.19 0.35
N GLU A 245 -16.36 41.18 0.88
CA GLU A 245 -16.97 39.97 1.44
C GLU A 245 -17.87 40.28 2.64
N TYR A 246 -17.37 41.09 3.58
CA TYR A 246 -18.16 41.57 4.71
C TYR A 246 -19.43 42.29 4.24
N THR A 247 -19.30 43.20 3.28
CA THR A 247 -20.44 43.95 2.73
C THR A 247 -21.45 43.02 2.08
N PHE A 248 -20.99 42.02 1.32
CA PHE A 248 -21.84 41.00 0.72
C PHE A 248 -22.61 40.21 1.79
N ILE A 249 -21.92 39.71 2.82
CA ILE A 249 -22.52 38.92 3.91
C ILE A 249 -23.54 39.77 4.68
N VAL A 250 -23.18 40.99 5.09
CA VAL A 250 -24.08 41.88 5.83
C VAL A 250 -25.34 42.20 5.01
N ASN A 251 -25.21 42.43 3.70
CA ASN A 251 -26.36 42.65 2.84
C ASN A 251 -27.24 41.40 2.75
N PHE A 252 -26.64 40.21 2.61
CA PHE A 252 -27.37 38.94 2.66
C PHE A 252 -28.14 38.77 3.99
N LEU A 253 -27.50 39.02 5.13
CA LEU A 253 -28.13 38.94 6.45
C LEU A 253 -29.27 39.95 6.60
N LYS A 254 -29.06 41.22 6.21
CA LYS A 254 -30.08 42.27 6.28
C LYS A 254 -31.30 41.94 5.43
N LEU A 255 -31.10 41.44 4.20
CA LEU A 255 -32.19 41.06 3.30
C LEU A 255 -32.96 39.85 3.84
N LEU A 256 -32.24 38.82 4.28
CA LEU A 256 -32.85 37.58 4.78
C LEU A 256 -33.63 37.81 6.09
N LEU A 257 -33.12 38.67 6.97
CA LEU A 257 -33.63 38.89 8.32
C LEU A 257 -34.49 40.17 8.46
N ALA A 258 -34.83 40.82 7.34
CA ALA A 258 -35.64 42.03 7.33
C ALA A 258 -36.97 41.86 8.09
N ASN A 259 -37.59 40.68 7.96
CA ASN A 259 -38.88 40.35 8.58
C ASN A 259 -38.76 39.38 9.78
N ASP A 260 -37.55 38.98 10.17
CA ASP A 260 -37.33 38.14 11.36
C ASP A 260 -36.44 38.87 12.35
N SER A 261 -37.06 39.61 13.27
CA SER A 261 -36.38 40.36 14.33
C SER A 261 -35.83 39.48 15.45
N ARG A 262 -36.01 38.16 15.40
CA ARG A 262 -35.62 37.26 16.48
C ARG A 262 -34.17 36.80 16.40
N ILE A 263 -33.42 37.19 15.37
CA ILE A 263 -32.00 36.84 15.21
C ILE A 263 -31.17 38.09 15.46
N ASP A 264 -30.30 38.00 16.46
CA ASP A 264 -29.50 39.12 16.97
C ASP A 264 -28.00 38.91 16.73
N PHE A 265 -27.53 37.65 16.78
CA PHE A 265 -26.10 37.34 16.67
C PHE A 265 -25.84 36.20 15.68
N VAL A 266 -24.79 36.34 14.88
CA VAL A 266 -24.32 35.32 13.95
C VAL A 266 -22.86 35.02 14.22
N LEU A 267 -22.58 33.78 14.64
CA LEU A 267 -21.24 33.26 14.89
C LEU A 267 -20.45 33.12 13.58
N THR A 268 -19.17 33.48 13.65
CA THR A 268 -18.21 33.41 12.54
C THR A 268 -17.05 32.45 12.86
N GLY A 269 -16.12 32.29 11.93
CA GLY A 269 -14.96 31.40 12.08
C GLY A 269 -13.81 31.93 12.95
N LEU A 270 -13.94 33.11 13.57
CA LEU A 270 -12.85 33.74 14.34
C LEU A 270 -12.91 33.45 15.83
N MET A 271 -11.74 33.12 16.40
CA MET A 271 -11.55 32.89 17.84
C MET A 271 -10.23 33.46 18.36
N ASP A 272 -10.19 33.75 19.65
CA ASP A 272 -8.99 34.13 20.42
C ASP A 272 -8.93 33.27 21.70
N PRO A 273 -8.52 31.98 21.60
CA PRO A 273 -8.54 31.06 22.72
C PRO A 273 -7.55 31.44 23.82
N GLU A 274 -6.43 32.06 23.44
CA GLU A 274 -5.34 32.44 24.36
C GLU A 274 -5.61 33.78 25.04
N ASN A 275 -6.61 34.54 24.57
CA ASN A 275 -6.99 35.86 25.04
C ASN A 275 -5.79 36.83 25.02
N ASP A 276 -5.04 36.79 23.92
CA ASP A 276 -3.86 37.61 23.66
C ASP A 276 -4.14 38.75 22.67
N GLY A 277 -5.37 38.81 22.14
CA GLY A 277 -5.82 39.79 21.16
C GLY A 277 -5.57 39.38 19.71
N ILE A 278 -5.07 38.16 19.45
CA ILE A 278 -4.86 37.60 18.13
C ILE A 278 -6.08 36.76 17.75
N TRP A 279 -6.82 37.25 16.75
CA TRP A 279 -8.03 36.58 16.26
C TRP A 279 -7.69 35.69 15.06
N THR A 280 -7.79 34.38 15.28
CA THR A 280 -7.39 33.36 14.30
C THR A 280 -8.62 32.61 13.78
N HIS A 281 -8.65 32.37 12.48
CA HIS A 281 -9.70 31.55 11.87
C HIS A 281 -9.57 30.08 12.27
N ILE A 282 -10.70 29.47 12.61
CA ILE A 282 -10.78 28.08 13.07
C ILE A 282 -10.32 27.11 11.97
N HIS A 283 -10.69 27.34 10.72
CA HIS A 283 -10.42 26.41 9.63
C HIS A 283 -9.01 26.62 9.04
N SER A 284 -8.72 27.81 8.51
CA SER A 284 -7.47 28.10 7.81
C SER A 284 -6.28 28.31 8.73
N LYS A 285 -6.52 28.51 10.05
CA LYS A 285 -5.51 28.83 11.06
C LYS A 285 -4.73 30.12 10.75
N LYS A 286 -5.34 31.02 9.98
CA LYS A 286 -4.76 32.32 9.67
C LYS A 286 -5.32 33.38 10.59
N ASP A 287 -4.44 34.28 11.03
CA ASP A 287 -4.86 35.45 11.80
C ASP A 287 -5.54 36.45 10.87
N SER A 288 -6.70 36.97 11.28
CA SER A 288 -7.39 38.00 10.52
C SER A 288 -6.93 39.39 10.93
N LYS A 289 -6.70 40.23 9.92
CA LYS A 289 -6.46 41.67 10.09
C LYS A 289 -7.72 42.48 9.86
N PHE A 290 -8.77 41.86 9.33
CA PHE A 290 -10.03 42.51 9.01
C PHE A 290 -11.01 42.29 10.17
N LEU A 291 -11.07 43.27 11.08
CA LEU A 291 -11.88 43.19 12.29
C LEU A 291 -12.76 44.45 12.41
N PRO A 292 -13.90 44.54 11.70
CA PRO A 292 -14.83 45.66 11.79
C PRO A 292 -15.57 45.67 13.14
N TRP A 293 -14.87 46.13 14.19
CA TRP A 293 -15.36 46.15 15.56
C TRP A 293 -16.60 47.03 15.75
N ALA A 294 -17.52 46.56 16.58
CA ALA A 294 -18.54 47.39 17.17
C ALA A 294 -17.89 48.42 18.12
N LYS A 295 -18.64 49.46 18.47
CA LYS A 295 -18.18 50.46 19.42
C LYS A 295 -17.84 49.79 20.76
N ASP A 296 -16.68 50.14 21.31
CA ASP A 296 -16.16 49.65 22.60
C ASP A 296 -15.78 48.15 22.62
N GLU A 297 -15.53 47.55 21.45
CA GLU A 297 -14.98 46.18 21.28
C GLU A 297 -13.54 46.21 20.71
N PRO A 298 -12.71 45.19 20.96
CA PRO A 298 -12.97 44.01 21.80
C PRO A 298 -12.98 44.33 23.29
N LYS A 299 -13.91 43.74 24.05
CA LYS A 299 -13.89 43.82 25.52
C LYS A 299 -13.02 42.70 26.06
N ASN A 300 -11.99 43.05 26.83
CA ASN A 300 -11.13 42.10 27.55
C ASN A 300 -11.90 41.46 28.72
N GLN A 301 -12.85 40.58 28.40
CA GLN A 301 -13.60 39.77 29.35
C GLN A 301 -13.13 38.33 29.27
N VAL A 302 -12.90 37.73 30.44
CA VAL A 302 -12.55 36.31 30.56
C VAL A 302 -13.67 35.47 29.92
N ASN A 303 -13.30 34.62 28.95
CA ASN A 303 -14.14 33.70 28.18
C ASN A 303 -14.91 34.26 26.96
N ASN A 304 -14.71 35.51 26.55
CA ASN A 304 -15.28 36.04 25.31
C ASN A 304 -14.39 35.79 24.10
N ASN A 305 -14.08 34.51 23.85
CA ASN A 305 -13.04 34.09 22.92
C ASN A 305 -13.57 33.80 21.51
N CYS A 306 -14.84 34.13 21.20
CA CYS A 306 -15.44 33.92 19.90
C CYS A 306 -16.06 35.19 19.34
N LEU A 307 -16.09 35.27 18.01
CA LEU A 307 -16.50 36.48 17.30
C LEU A 307 -17.86 36.33 16.63
N TRP A 308 -18.73 37.30 16.91
CA TRP A 308 -20.11 37.31 16.44
C TRP A 308 -20.41 38.61 15.69
N LEU A 309 -21.18 38.52 14.61
CA LEU A 309 -21.81 39.68 13.98
C LEU A 309 -23.04 40.07 14.82
N ASP A 310 -23.06 41.29 15.33
CA ASP A 310 -24.13 41.80 16.22
C ASP A 310 -25.09 42.72 15.45
N ARG A 311 -26.33 42.28 15.27
CA ARG A 311 -27.37 43.05 14.59
C ARG A 311 -27.60 44.43 15.21
N GLY A 312 -27.60 44.52 16.54
CA GLY A 312 -27.81 45.76 17.28
C GLY A 312 -26.72 46.80 17.03
N ASN A 313 -25.54 46.34 16.61
CA ASN A 313 -24.39 47.15 16.22
C ASN A 313 -24.17 47.14 14.69
N ASN A 314 -25.25 47.06 13.90
CA ASN A 314 -25.18 47.06 12.42
C ASN A 314 -24.36 45.91 11.82
N TRP A 315 -24.36 44.75 12.46
CA TRP A 315 -23.57 43.56 12.11
C TRP A 315 -22.06 43.75 12.23
N LEU A 316 -21.61 44.71 13.03
CA LEU A 316 -20.20 44.82 13.42
C LEU A 316 -19.81 43.70 14.39
N TYR A 317 -18.51 43.46 14.51
CA TYR A 317 -17.97 42.41 15.35
C TYR A 317 -18.07 42.72 16.84
N ARG A 318 -18.45 41.70 17.58
CA ARG A 318 -18.54 41.73 19.03
C ARG A 318 -17.94 40.45 19.60
N THR A 319 -17.14 40.63 20.64
CA THR A 319 -16.62 39.50 21.42
C THR A 319 -17.73 38.90 22.27
N PHE A 320 -17.83 37.57 22.29
CA PHE A 320 -18.87 36.88 23.04
C PHE A 320 -18.42 35.45 23.38
N PRO A 321 -19.06 34.76 24.34
CA PRO A 321 -18.69 33.39 24.66
C PRO A 321 -18.86 32.45 23.45
N CYS A 322 -17.97 31.47 23.36
CA CYS A 322 -17.99 30.43 22.32
C CYS A 322 -19.13 29.42 22.46
N TYR A 323 -19.81 29.45 23.61
CA TYR A 323 -20.97 28.63 23.91
C TYR A 323 -22.03 29.52 24.57
N VAL A 324 -23.15 29.70 23.88
CA VAL A 324 -24.30 30.43 24.41
C VAL A 324 -25.58 29.73 24.01
N THR A 325 -26.49 29.59 24.96
CA THR A 325 -27.84 29.08 24.74
C THR A 325 -28.77 30.25 24.40
N GLY A 326 -29.43 30.22 23.26
CA GLY A 326 -30.39 31.25 22.87
C GLY A 326 -31.02 30.97 21.51
N GLU A 327 -32.30 31.31 21.36
CA GLU A 327 -33.02 31.13 20.09
C GLU A 327 -32.68 32.21 19.05
N ASN A 328 -32.00 33.28 19.48
CA ASN A 328 -31.61 34.44 18.67
C ASN A 328 -30.21 34.34 18.05
N LEU A 329 -29.55 33.19 18.22
CA LEU A 329 -28.20 32.92 17.77
C LEU A 329 -28.20 32.05 16.52
N ARG A 330 -27.36 32.37 15.55
CA ARG A 330 -27.09 31.55 14.35
C ARG A 330 -25.58 31.44 14.14
N PHE A 331 -25.17 30.61 13.19
CA PHE A 331 -23.82 30.58 12.66
C PHE A 331 -23.84 30.66 11.15
N LEU A 332 -22.75 31.17 10.58
CA LEU A 332 -22.58 31.32 9.15
C LEU A 332 -21.53 30.34 8.66
N CYS A 333 -21.91 29.44 7.75
CA CYS A 333 -20.93 28.66 7.00
C CYS A 333 -20.55 29.37 5.70
N GLU A 334 -19.35 29.09 5.24
CA GLU A 334 -18.83 29.41 3.94
C GLU A 334 -18.46 28.10 3.24
N ILE A 335 -19.01 27.88 2.04
CA ILE A 335 -18.78 26.68 1.25
C ILE A 335 -18.17 27.09 -0.10
N PRO A 336 -16.96 26.63 -0.44
CA PRO A 336 -16.40 26.77 -1.78
C PRO A 336 -17.29 26.06 -2.81
N GLU A 337 -17.59 26.73 -3.91
CA GLU A 337 -18.30 26.13 -5.04
C GLU A 337 -17.24 25.70 -6.07
N GLU A 338 -17.16 24.41 -6.38
CA GLU A 338 -16.30 23.92 -7.46
C GLU A 338 -16.71 24.58 -8.79
N ALA A 339 -15.73 24.90 -9.65
CA ALA A 339 -16.04 25.31 -11.02
C ALA A 339 -16.87 24.21 -11.70
N PRO A 340 -17.89 24.54 -12.53
CA PRO A 340 -18.70 23.53 -13.19
C PRO A 340 -17.79 22.55 -13.94
N ILE A 341 -17.90 21.26 -13.63
CA ILE A 341 -17.26 20.22 -14.44
C ILE A 341 -17.93 20.28 -15.80
N VAL A 342 -17.28 20.92 -16.77
CA VAL A 342 -17.68 20.83 -18.17
C VAL A 342 -17.33 19.41 -18.62
N PRO A 343 -18.31 18.53 -18.90
CA PRO A 343 -18.01 17.23 -19.46
C PRO A 343 -17.29 17.45 -20.79
N LYS A 344 -16.08 16.88 -20.92
CA LYS A 344 -15.34 16.85 -22.18
C LYS A 344 -16.03 15.96 -23.21
#